data_AF-A0A1H4JHI3-F1
#
_entry.id   AF-A0A1H4JHI3-F1
#
_cell.length_a   1.000
_cell.length_b   1.000
_cell.length_c   1.000
_cell.angle_alpha   90.00
_cell.angle_beta   90.00
_cell.angle_gamma   90.00
#
_symmetry.space_group_name_H-M   'P 1'
#
loop_
_entity.id
_entity.type
_entity.pdbx_description
1 polymer ?
#
loop_
_entity_poly.entity_id
_entity_poly.type
_entity_poly.pdbx_seq_one_letter_code
_entity_poly.pdbx_strand_id
1 'polypeptide(L)'
;MTEPSSRVTPGQVLQAWRAYRDVSGAEVARRIGVQPPALSQWETGKRTPEHPYAVTAIGKALQLPADEATAMEGMWRTAASVTALPPQGAWFHNFPIPSGPVWAWMRSHPGSGDHQVVLEFGPFNESFTIPADSGGLIVHSPTSLPNPPLKVIFDGEGWTDFGRGVIPEQVATKLGITMIAARDVIGGNSPMFRPLKDDESAESRTMLANIRHAASWFNLAWSRVSAHFGVLRPTVPTARALEAETIATTRRPGTSVTDTAGQLVSQLMMTPEQIRAIRQARGFTRAEAAQEATNRNPRSPVTPKMLETLETTGRIPAAAHALARLDMIYQTDGRLGIDRVEDFDTATRTPTGAFSPDFPWYWQGHVWLQVHGPRPDDTCVMELIWGPWRRRVRVRSLDVVTTRKAVLGPDPARPAPPPPHRPGRRKPLELNPRLVVTLPRGWRLGAGMGAVPTALDINVGWRPVNLRAAAELVRESVRAIELTRPRSPDRK
;
A
#
# COMPACT_ATOMS: atom_id res chain seq x y z
N MET A 1 4.94 29.21 27.52
CA MET A 1 5.79 28.57 26.50
C MET A 1 5.34 27.12 26.40
N THR A 2 4.54 26.79 25.39
CA THR A 2 4.16 25.41 25.06
C THR A 2 5.34 24.76 24.36
N GLU A 3 5.75 23.59 24.84
CA GLU A 3 6.69 22.71 24.11
C GLU A 3 6.26 22.63 22.64
N PRO A 4 7.18 22.73 21.67
CA PRO A 4 6.84 22.47 20.28
C PRO A 4 6.39 21.01 20.20
N SER A 5 5.08 20.80 20.06
CA SER A 5 4.55 19.51 19.65
C SER A 5 5.18 19.19 18.30
N SER A 6 6.18 18.31 18.28
CA SER A 6 6.82 17.76 17.07
C SER A 6 5.82 17.08 16.13
N ARG A 7 4.57 16.89 16.58
CA ARG A 7 3.48 16.31 15.80
C ARG A 7 2.80 17.37 14.93
N VAL A 8 2.89 17.15 13.61
CA VAL A 8 2.06 17.85 12.62
C VAL A 8 0.59 17.46 12.80
N THR A 9 -0.25 18.45 13.07
CA THR A 9 -1.70 18.32 13.23
C THR A 9 -2.43 18.54 11.89
N PRO A 10 -3.67 18.03 11.74
CA PRO A 10 -4.49 18.33 10.57
C PRO A 10 -4.68 19.83 10.33
N GLY A 11 -4.83 20.63 11.39
CA GLY A 11 -4.97 22.08 11.29
C GLY A 11 -3.73 22.77 10.71
N GLN A 12 -2.54 22.36 11.16
CA GLN A 12 -1.26 22.85 10.62
C GLN A 12 -1.11 22.52 9.13
N VAL A 13 -1.59 21.36 8.68
CA VAL A 13 -1.60 21.03 7.23
C VAL A 13 -2.42 22.06 6.47
N LEU A 14 -3.67 22.34 6.88
CA LEU A 14 -4.52 23.34 6.21
C LEU A 14 -3.86 24.72 6.17
N GLN A 15 -3.28 25.14 7.31
CA GLN A 15 -2.59 26.41 7.43
C GLN A 15 -1.38 26.51 6.49
N ALA A 16 -0.58 25.44 6.38
CA ALA A 16 0.61 25.40 5.53
C ALA A 16 0.24 25.50 4.03
N TRP A 17 -0.78 24.76 3.60
CA TRP A 17 -1.28 24.84 2.21
C TRP A 17 -1.89 26.19 1.87
N ARG A 18 -2.61 26.81 2.82
CA ARG A 18 -3.13 28.16 2.64
C ARG A 18 -2.00 29.19 2.52
N ALA A 19 -0.98 29.10 3.37
CA ALA A 19 0.18 29.99 3.34
C ALA A 19 0.99 29.84 2.04
N TYR A 20 1.14 28.61 1.54
CA TYR A 20 1.77 28.34 0.24
C TYR A 20 1.08 29.05 -0.92
N ARG A 21 -0.24 29.24 -0.86
CA ARG A 21 -1.01 29.97 -1.88
C ARG A 21 -1.19 31.45 -1.63
N ASP A 22 -0.60 31.96 -0.54
CA ASP A 22 -0.72 33.36 -0.12
C ASP A 22 -2.19 33.85 -0.04
N VAL A 23 -3.09 32.99 0.45
CA VAL A 23 -4.51 33.33 0.63
C VAL A 23 -4.78 33.57 2.11
N SER A 24 -5.50 34.65 2.44
CA SER A 24 -5.89 34.92 3.83
C SER A 24 -6.97 33.95 4.31
N GLY A 25 -7.01 33.68 5.62
CA GLY A 25 -8.06 32.84 6.21
C GLY A 25 -9.47 33.42 5.99
N ALA A 26 -9.61 34.75 6.07
CA ALA A 26 -10.89 35.42 5.79
C ALA A 26 -11.37 35.17 4.36
N GLU A 27 -10.45 35.20 3.39
CA GLU A 27 -10.77 34.95 1.98
C GLU A 27 -11.17 33.50 1.73
N VAL A 28 -10.43 32.53 2.30
CA VAL A 28 -10.81 31.11 2.20
C VAL A 28 -12.19 30.87 2.83
N ALA A 29 -12.43 31.41 4.03
CA ALA A 29 -13.69 31.27 4.75
C ALA A 29 -14.86 31.81 3.92
N ARG A 30 -14.70 33.00 3.32
CA ARG A 30 -15.67 33.61 2.41
C ARG A 30 -15.95 32.72 1.19
N ARG A 31 -14.91 32.16 0.56
CA ARG A 31 -15.05 31.31 -0.64
C ARG A 31 -15.78 29.99 -0.37
N ILE A 32 -15.61 29.41 0.82
CA ILE A 32 -16.25 28.13 1.18
C ILE A 32 -17.56 28.31 1.96
N GLY A 33 -17.99 29.55 2.20
CA GLY A 33 -19.26 29.86 2.87
C GLY A 33 -19.27 29.61 4.38
N VAL A 34 -18.13 29.74 5.06
CA VAL A 34 -18.03 29.60 6.52
C VAL A 34 -17.58 30.90 7.19
N GLN A 35 -17.84 31.01 8.49
CA GLN A 35 -17.39 32.15 9.27
C GLN A 35 -15.87 32.08 9.51
N PRO A 36 -15.10 33.19 9.45
CA PRO A 36 -13.66 33.19 9.68
C PRO A 36 -13.22 32.52 10.99
N PRO A 37 -13.93 32.68 12.13
CA PRO A 37 -13.61 31.95 13.36
C PRO A 37 -13.70 30.42 13.22
N ALA A 38 -14.61 29.91 12.40
CA ALA A 38 -14.73 28.46 12.18
C ALA A 38 -13.49 27.92 11.46
N LEU A 39 -13.04 28.58 10.39
CA LEU A 39 -11.79 28.20 9.70
C LEU A 39 -10.58 28.32 10.64
N SER A 40 -10.51 29.38 11.45
CA SER A 40 -9.44 29.54 12.44
C SER A 40 -9.43 28.41 13.47
N GLN A 41 -10.59 27.96 13.94
CA GLN A 41 -10.68 26.79 14.82
C GLN A 41 -10.21 25.50 14.14
N TRP A 42 -10.44 25.36 12.83
CA TRP A 42 -9.94 24.23 12.05
C TRP A 42 -8.41 24.26 11.89
N GLU A 43 -7.84 25.40 11.51
CA GLU A 43 -6.40 25.57 11.34
C GLU A 43 -5.62 25.44 12.66
N THR A 44 -6.22 25.84 13.78
CA THR A 44 -5.61 25.69 15.11
C THR A 44 -5.82 24.31 15.73
N GLY A 45 -6.56 23.41 15.05
CA GLY A 45 -6.88 22.07 15.56
C GLY A 45 -7.86 22.06 16.74
N LYS A 46 -8.44 23.21 17.11
CA LYS A 46 -9.47 23.30 18.18
C LYS A 46 -10.75 22.57 17.81
N ARG A 47 -11.07 22.49 16.51
CA ARG A 47 -12.22 21.76 15.98
C ARG A 47 -11.84 21.12 14.65
N THR A 48 -12.21 19.86 14.44
CA THR A 48 -12.10 19.24 13.12
C THR A 48 -13.29 19.67 12.26
N PRO A 49 -13.11 19.96 10.97
CA PRO A 49 -14.23 20.12 10.04
C PRO A 49 -15.20 18.94 10.14
N GLU A 50 -16.50 19.22 10.25
CA GLU A 50 -17.52 18.16 10.44
C GLU A 50 -17.72 17.32 9.18
N HIS A 51 -17.38 17.86 8.01
CA HIS A 51 -17.48 17.18 6.73
C HIS A 51 -16.15 17.18 5.99
N PRO A 52 -15.68 16.04 5.44
CA PRO A 52 -14.52 15.96 4.56
C PRO A 52 -14.62 16.89 3.35
N TYR A 53 -15.84 17.17 2.86
CA TYR A 53 -16.09 18.12 1.78
C TYR A 53 -15.57 19.53 2.08
N ALA A 54 -15.46 19.92 3.35
CA ALA A 54 -14.88 21.20 3.72
C ALA A 54 -13.40 21.27 3.31
N VAL A 55 -12.64 20.18 3.45
CA VAL A 55 -11.23 20.12 3.05
C VAL A 55 -11.09 20.15 1.53
N THR A 56 -11.94 19.41 0.81
CA THR A 56 -12.01 19.49 -0.66
C THR A 56 -12.41 20.91 -1.12
N ALA A 57 -13.34 21.57 -0.42
CA ALA A 57 -13.75 22.94 -0.71
C ALA A 57 -12.61 23.95 -0.45
N ILE A 58 -11.82 23.76 0.62
CA ILE A 58 -10.60 24.54 0.87
C ILE A 58 -9.63 24.37 -0.30
N GLY A 59 -9.39 23.14 -0.76
CA GLY A 59 -8.49 22.88 -1.89
C GLY A 59 -8.92 23.59 -3.17
N LYS A 60 -10.24 23.61 -3.45
CA LYS A 60 -10.83 24.39 -4.55
C LYS A 60 -10.68 25.90 -4.33
N ALA A 61 -10.95 26.39 -3.12
CA ALA A 61 -10.82 27.81 -2.79
C ALA A 61 -9.37 28.33 -2.92
N LEU A 62 -8.40 27.47 -2.64
CA LEU A 62 -6.95 27.69 -2.83
C LEU A 62 -6.49 27.50 -4.29
N GLN A 63 -7.41 27.09 -5.18
CA GLN A 63 -7.14 26.82 -6.59
C GLN A 63 -5.97 25.84 -6.79
N LEU A 64 -5.91 24.79 -5.97
CA LEU A 64 -4.87 23.77 -6.08
C LEU A 64 -5.09 22.93 -7.36
N PRO A 65 -4.02 22.62 -8.12
CA PRO A 65 -4.00 21.55 -9.10
C PRO A 65 -4.50 20.24 -8.50
N ALA A 66 -5.00 19.33 -9.35
CA ALA A 66 -5.64 18.10 -8.88
C ALA A 66 -4.72 17.21 -8.03
N ASP A 67 -3.42 17.13 -8.38
CA ASP A 67 -2.40 16.40 -7.64
C ASP A 67 -2.06 17.06 -6.30
N GLU A 68 -1.91 18.39 -6.26
CA GLU A 68 -1.73 19.14 -5.01
C GLU A 68 -2.96 19.02 -4.08
N ALA A 69 -4.18 19.15 -4.62
CA ALA A 69 -5.41 19.00 -3.84
C ALA A 69 -5.53 17.58 -3.25
N THR A 70 -5.16 16.56 -4.02
CA THR A 70 -5.12 15.16 -3.56
C THR A 70 -4.10 14.98 -2.44
N ALA A 71 -2.91 15.59 -2.57
CA ALA A 71 -1.88 15.54 -1.54
C ALA A 71 -2.32 16.25 -0.26
N MET A 72 -2.92 17.44 -0.36
CA MET A 72 -3.44 18.19 0.78
C MET A 72 -4.47 17.36 1.56
N GLU A 73 -5.46 16.78 0.87
CA GLU A 73 -6.50 15.96 1.51
C GLU A 73 -5.91 14.72 2.17
N GLY A 74 -4.96 14.04 1.50
CA GLY A 74 -4.26 12.89 2.04
C GLY A 74 -3.42 13.23 3.28
N MET A 75 -2.65 14.31 3.24
CA MET A 75 -1.85 14.78 4.39
C MET A 75 -2.75 15.16 5.57
N TRP A 76 -3.84 15.87 5.32
CA TRP A 76 -4.79 16.27 6.37
C TRP A 76 -5.39 15.04 7.08
N ARG A 77 -5.83 14.02 6.33
CA ARG A 77 -6.36 12.77 6.90
C ARG A 77 -5.31 11.98 7.68
N THR A 78 -4.05 12.01 7.26
CA THR A 78 -2.97 11.19 7.82
C THR A 78 -2.19 11.86 8.93
N ALA A 79 -2.31 13.18 9.09
CA ALA A 79 -1.79 13.91 10.24
C ALA A 79 -2.37 13.40 11.57
N ALA A 80 -3.63 12.93 11.58
CA ALA A 80 -4.28 12.36 12.75
C ALA A 80 -3.93 10.86 13.01
N SER A 81 -3.15 10.19 12.14
CA SER A 81 -2.83 8.77 12.33
C SER A 81 -2.07 8.51 13.62
N VAL A 82 -1.18 9.41 14.03
CA VAL A 82 -0.33 9.28 15.22
C VAL A 82 -1.14 9.22 16.53
N THR A 83 -2.39 9.68 16.51
CA THR A 83 -3.31 9.59 17.66
C THR A 83 -4.24 8.40 17.59
N ALA A 84 -4.38 7.76 16.41
CA ALA A 84 -5.40 6.75 16.15
C ALA A 84 -4.83 5.34 15.93
N LEU A 85 -3.55 5.23 15.55
CA LEU A 85 -2.85 3.96 15.33
C LEU A 85 -1.60 3.90 16.20
N PRO A 86 -1.27 2.73 16.78
CA PRO A 86 0.01 2.53 17.45
C PRO A 86 1.18 2.65 16.45
N PRO A 87 2.36 3.11 16.90
CA PRO A 87 3.57 3.03 16.08
C PRO A 87 3.93 1.56 15.81
N GLN A 88 4.73 1.31 14.78
CA GLN A 88 5.11 -0.04 14.33
C GLN A 88 6.51 -0.02 13.72
N GLY A 89 7.21 -1.16 13.77
CA GLY A 89 8.51 -1.32 13.12
C GLY A 89 8.45 -1.53 11.61
N ALA A 90 7.28 -1.84 11.04
CA ALA A 90 7.14 -1.97 9.60
C ALA A 90 5.78 -1.50 9.07
N TRP A 91 5.82 -0.83 7.93
CA TRP A 91 4.66 -0.32 7.21
C TRP A 91 4.75 -0.71 5.74
N PHE A 92 3.60 -0.99 5.14
CA PHE A 92 3.54 -1.51 3.79
C PHE A 92 2.42 -0.82 3.02
N HIS A 93 2.64 -0.53 1.75
CA HIS A 93 1.58 -0.02 0.90
C HIS A 93 1.76 -0.46 -0.53
N ASN A 94 0.64 -0.60 -1.21
CA ASN A 94 0.61 -0.84 -2.62
C ASN A 94 -0.03 0.36 -3.30
N PHE A 95 0.53 0.80 -4.41
CA PHE A 95 -0.13 1.77 -5.28
C PHE A 95 -0.55 1.06 -6.57
N PRO A 96 -1.83 1.15 -6.98
CA PRO A 96 -2.32 0.55 -8.21
C PRO A 96 -1.74 1.32 -9.40
N ILE A 97 -1.25 0.59 -10.41
CA ILE A 97 -0.65 1.18 -11.60
C ILE A 97 -1.76 1.54 -12.62
N PRO A 98 -1.73 2.73 -13.25
CA PRO A 98 -0.84 3.86 -12.97
C PRO A 98 -1.34 4.66 -11.75
N SER A 99 -0.45 4.98 -10.82
CA SER A 99 -0.86 5.64 -9.55
C SER A 99 -0.61 7.14 -9.47
N GLY A 100 0.03 7.74 -10.48
CA GLY A 100 0.46 9.13 -10.44
C GLY A 100 1.60 9.36 -9.44
N PRO A 101 1.91 10.61 -9.07
CA PRO A 101 2.85 10.89 -7.99
C PRO A 101 2.30 10.38 -6.66
N VAL A 102 3.18 9.80 -5.84
CA VAL A 102 2.84 9.26 -4.52
C VAL A 102 3.91 9.63 -3.50
N TRP A 103 3.54 9.58 -2.23
CA TRP A 103 4.43 9.87 -1.12
C TRP A 103 4.28 8.85 0.00
N ALA A 104 5.38 8.63 0.72
CA ALA A 104 5.42 7.97 2.01
C ALA A 104 5.89 8.99 3.07
N TRP A 105 5.05 9.27 4.05
CA TRP A 105 5.34 10.18 5.16
C TRP A 105 5.68 9.38 6.41
N MET A 106 6.96 9.32 6.73
CA MET A 106 7.55 8.54 7.82
C MET A 106 7.82 9.44 9.01
N ARG A 107 7.46 9.00 10.22
CA ARG A 107 7.52 9.81 11.45
C ARG A 107 8.02 8.98 12.63
N SER A 108 8.94 9.56 13.39
CA SER A 108 9.48 8.98 14.62
C SER A 108 8.45 8.96 15.75
N HIS A 109 8.56 7.98 16.64
CA HIS A 109 7.81 7.99 17.90
C HIS A 109 8.32 9.10 18.82
N PRO A 110 7.48 9.91 19.48
CA PRO A 110 8.00 10.94 20.37
C PRO A 110 8.74 10.32 21.54
N GLY A 111 9.92 10.85 21.83
CA GLY A 111 10.78 10.35 22.91
C GLY A 111 11.58 9.10 22.57
N SER A 112 11.51 8.55 21.34
CA SER A 112 12.33 7.39 20.92
C SER A 112 13.68 7.76 20.32
N GLY A 113 13.98 9.05 20.14
CA GLY A 113 15.19 9.52 19.48
C GLY A 113 15.10 9.46 17.95
N ASP A 114 16.25 9.61 17.30
CA ASP A 114 16.35 9.52 15.83
C ASP A 114 16.19 8.07 15.39
N HIS A 115 15.44 7.85 14.30
CA HIS A 115 15.23 6.52 13.73
C HIS A 115 15.95 6.33 12.41
N GLN A 116 16.62 5.20 12.23
CA GLN A 116 16.99 4.72 10.91
C GLN A 116 15.79 4.03 10.26
N VAL A 117 15.55 4.39 9.01
CA VAL A 117 14.41 3.89 8.23
C VAL A 117 14.88 3.41 6.87
N VAL A 118 14.53 2.17 6.55
CA VAL A 118 14.77 1.57 5.23
C VAL A 118 13.48 1.62 4.42
N LEU A 119 13.53 2.26 3.26
CA LEU A 119 12.46 2.26 2.26
C LEU A 119 12.83 1.26 1.16
N GLU A 120 12.01 0.23 0.96
CA GLU A 120 12.13 -0.71 -0.17
C GLU A 120 10.96 -0.49 -1.16
N PHE A 121 11.25 -0.38 -2.45
CA PHE A 121 10.23 -0.25 -3.50
C PHE A 121 10.62 -1.00 -4.77
N GLY A 122 9.83 -2.03 -5.11
CA GLY A 122 10.18 -2.91 -6.23
C GLY A 122 11.57 -3.53 -6.03
N PRO A 123 12.54 -3.30 -6.93
CA PRO A 123 13.91 -3.79 -6.75
C PRO A 123 14.82 -2.87 -5.93
N PHE A 124 14.41 -1.65 -5.61
CA PHE A 124 15.27 -0.61 -5.03
C PHE A 124 15.11 -0.52 -3.51
N ASN A 125 16.16 -0.07 -2.82
CA ASN A 125 16.10 0.28 -1.41
C ASN A 125 16.97 1.50 -1.09
N GLU A 126 16.62 2.21 -0.02
CA GLU A 126 17.42 3.32 0.52
C GLU A 126 17.24 3.43 2.03
N SER A 127 18.26 3.92 2.73
CA SER A 127 18.21 4.17 4.17
C SER A 127 18.22 5.66 4.48
N PHE A 128 17.40 6.07 5.43
CA PHE A 128 17.24 7.46 5.86
C PHE A 128 17.30 7.55 7.38
N THR A 129 17.70 8.72 7.89
CA THR A 129 17.57 9.06 9.30
C THR A 129 16.42 10.04 9.48
N ILE A 130 15.49 9.75 10.39
CA ILE A 130 14.36 10.62 10.73
C ILE A 130 14.61 11.26 12.09
N PRO A 131 14.81 12.58 12.17
CA PRO A 131 15.05 13.26 13.44
C PRO A 131 13.83 13.18 14.36
N ALA A 132 14.09 12.97 15.66
CA ALA A 132 13.05 12.82 16.70
C ALA A 132 12.08 14.00 16.79
N ASP A 133 12.62 15.22 16.62
CA ASP A 133 11.91 16.49 16.81
C ASP A 133 11.42 17.12 15.50
N SER A 134 11.38 16.35 14.41
CA SER A 134 10.91 16.81 13.11
C SER A 134 9.42 16.53 12.88
N GLY A 135 8.84 17.20 11.88
CA GLY A 135 7.54 16.82 11.32
C GLY A 135 7.57 15.47 10.57
N GLY A 136 8.75 14.85 10.50
CA GLY A 136 9.03 13.59 9.82
C GLY A 136 9.77 13.78 8.48
N LEU A 137 9.78 12.70 7.71
CA LEU A 137 10.41 12.59 6.41
C LEU A 137 9.36 12.21 5.37
N ILE A 138 9.29 12.93 4.26
CA ILE A 138 8.49 12.54 3.09
C ILE A 138 9.43 12.11 1.98
N VAL A 139 9.24 10.88 1.50
CA VAL A 139 9.81 10.43 0.24
C VAL A 139 8.72 10.43 -0.81
N HIS A 140 8.88 11.25 -1.85
CA HIS A 140 8.10 11.04 -3.07
C HIS A 140 8.61 9.76 -3.73
N SER A 141 7.79 8.70 -3.73
CA SER A 141 8.21 7.38 -4.20
C SER A 141 7.81 7.20 -5.67
N PRO A 142 8.63 6.52 -6.50
CA PRO A 142 8.14 6.08 -7.79
C PRO A 142 7.16 4.93 -7.61
N THR A 143 6.08 4.99 -8.37
CA THR A 143 4.99 4.01 -8.33
C THR A 143 5.28 2.79 -9.16
N SER A 144 6.06 1.87 -8.65
CA SER A 144 6.33 0.66 -9.42
C SER A 144 6.79 -0.43 -8.49
N LEU A 145 5.87 -1.27 -8.07
CA LEU A 145 5.43 -2.47 -8.77
C LEU A 145 4.21 -3.00 -8.00
N PRO A 146 3.30 -3.77 -8.61
CA PRO A 146 2.13 -4.30 -7.91
C PRO A 146 2.49 -5.42 -6.90
N ASN A 147 3.75 -5.80 -6.82
CA ASN A 147 4.33 -6.71 -5.84
C ASN A 147 5.84 -6.65 -6.11
N PRO A 148 6.76 -6.71 -5.13
CA PRO A 148 6.53 -6.49 -3.71
C PRO A 148 5.93 -5.10 -3.41
N PRO A 149 5.27 -4.92 -2.26
CA PRO A 149 4.77 -3.62 -1.81
C PRO A 149 5.91 -2.61 -1.61
N LEU A 150 5.56 -1.33 -1.58
CA LEU A 150 6.38 -0.31 -0.92
C LEU A 150 6.45 -0.70 0.56
N LYS A 151 7.67 -0.80 1.10
CA LYS A 151 7.91 -1.21 2.48
C LYS A 151 8.76 -0.17 3.17
N VAL A 152 8.37 0.19 4.38
CA VAL A 152 9.13 1.05 5.28
C VAL A 152 9.42 0.25 6.54
N ILE A 153 10.70 0.17 6.91
CA ILE A 153 11.18 -0.57 8.09
C ILE A 153 11.89 0.41 8.99
N PHE A 154 11.46 0.51 10.24
CA PHE A 154 12.12 1.27 11.29
C PHE A 154 13.05 0.35 12.08
N ASP A 155 14.17 0.89 12.56
CA ASP A 155 15.02 0.26 13.58
C ASP A 155 14.37 0.22 14.99
N GLY A 156 13.25 0.91 15.16
CA GLY A 156 12.36 0.84 16.33
C GLY A 156 10.89 0.88 15.91
N GLU A 157 10.04 1.65 16.61
CA GLU A 157 8.65 1.83 16.22
C GLU A 157 8.40 3.27 15.73
N GLY A 158 7.70 3.41 14.60
CA GLY A 158 7.32 4.71 14.06
C GLY A 158 6.00 4.65 13.30
N TRP A 159 5.61 5.74 12.65
CA TRP A 159 4.45 5.76 11.77
C TRP A 159 4.87 5.97 10.33
N THR A 160 4.16 5.33 9.41
CA THR A 160 4.22 5.69 7.99
C THR A 160 2.82 5.76 7.44
N ASP A 161 2.53 6.88 6.78
CA ASP A 161 1.31 7.04 6.01
C ASP A 161 1.66 7.21 4.53
N PHE A 162 0.78 6.71 3.69
CA PHE A 162 0.99 6.67 2.25
C PHE A 162 -0.12 7.45 1.58
N GLY A 163 0.23 8.23 0.56
CA GLY A 163 -0.74 9.02 -0.17
C GLY A 163 -0.32 9.32 -1.58
N ARG A 164 -1.16 10.11 -2.25
CA ARG A 164 -1.04 10.47 -3.66
C ARG A 164 -0.92 11.97 -3.82
N GLY A 165 -0.46 12.37 -5.00
CA GLY A 165 -0.29 13.78 -5.34
C GLY A 165 1.14 14.26 -5.09
N VAL A 166 1.33 15.54 -5.31
CA VAL A 166 2.63 16.22 -5.13
C VAL A 166 2.51 17.15 -3.93
N ILE A 167 3.49 17.06 -3.03
CA ILE A 167 3.61 17.96 -1.89
C ILE A 167 4.66 19.02 -2.24
N PRO A 168 4.29 20.32 -2.29
CA PRO A 168 5.26 21.39 -2.53
C PRO A 168 6.28 21.49 -1.40
N GLU A 169 7.53 21.79 -1.74
CA GLU A 169 8.63 21.94 -0.78
C GLU A 169 8.34 23.02 0.27
N GLN A 170 7.65 24.10 -0.12
CA GLN A 170 7.25 25.19 0.78
C GLN A 170 6.27 24.70 1.85
N VAL A 171 5.34 23.81 1.47
CA VAL A 171 4.39 23.21 2.42
C VAL A 171 5.14 22.32 3.40
N ALA A 172 6.02 21.44 2.92
CA ALA A 172 6.80 20.55 3.78
C ALA A 172 7.71 21.33 4.74
N THR A 173 8.41 22.36 4.24
CA THR A 173 9.25 23.25 5.05
C THR A 173 8.44 23.91 6.16
N LYS A 174 7.24 24.41 5.84
CA LYS A 174 6.35 25.04 6.84
C LYS A 174 5.91 24.07 7.94
N LEU A 175 5.83 22.78 7.62
CA LEU A 175 5.47 21.71 8.54
C LEU A 175 6.69 21.08 9.25
N GLY A 176 7.91 21.57 8.98
CA GLY A 176 9.13 20.98 9.53
C GLY A 176 9.40 19.58 9.01
N ILE A 177 8.94 19.26 7.79
CA ILE A 177 9.10 17.96 7.15
C ILE A 177 10.27 18.01 6.17
N THR A 178 11.21 17.06 6.29
CA THR A 178 12.27 16.88 5.30
C THR A 178 11.71 16.16 4.07
N MET A 179 12.05 16.64 2.88
CA MET A 179 11.61 16.04 1.62
C MET A 179 12.76 15.38 0.86
N ILE A 180 12.50 14.19 0.33
CA ILE A 180 13.40 13.44 -0.55
C ILE A 180 12.68 13.13 -1.85
N ALA A 181 13.33 13.44 -2.98
CA ALA A 181 12.78 13.16 -4.29
C ALA A 181 13.03 11.69 -4.69
N ALA A 182 12.11 11.11 -5.46
CA ALA A 182 12.15 9.72 -5.94
C ALA A 182 13.49 9.29 -6.56
N ARG A 183 14.15 10.20 -7.29
CA ARG A 183 15.42 9.94 -7.98
C ARG A 183 16.59 9.73 -7.02
N ASP A 184 16.52 10.33 -5.83
CA ASP A 184 17.58 10.32 -4.83
C ASP A 184 17.53 9.01 -3.99
N VAL A 185 16.42 8.26 -4.08
CA VAL A 185 16.19 6.96 -3.43
C VAL A 185 16.86 5.79 -4.19
N ILE A 186 17.48 6.03 -5.35
CA ILE A 186 18.05 4.97 -6.21
C ILE A 186 19.56 4.79 -5.90
N GLY A 187 20.02 5.11 -4.69
CA GLY A 187 21.45 5.21 -4.34
C GLY A 187 22.01 4.14 -3.41
N GLY A 188 21.15 3.49 -2.62
CA GLY A 188 21.54 2.63 -1.50
C GLY A 188 22.16 1.30 -1.90
N ASN A 189 23.11 0.84 -1.09
CA ASN A 189 23.88 -0.40 -1.23
C ASN A 189 23.03 -1.59 -1.72
N SER A 190 23.10 -1.88 -3.02
CA SER A 190 22.55 -3.12 -3.56
C SER A 190 23.38 -4.29 -3.00
N PRO A 191 22.77 -5.35 -2.45
CA PRO A 191 23.53 -6.53 -2.08
C PRO A 191 24.27 -7.01 -3.33
N MET A 192 25.59 -7.20 -3.24
CA MET A 192 26.41 -7.59 -4.39
C MET A 192 25.90 -8.89 -5.01
N PHE A 193 25.05 -8.79 -6.04
CA PHE A 193 24.62 -9.91 -6.85
C PHE A 193 25.41 -9.92 -8.16
N ARG A 194 25.77 -11.12 -8.63
CA ARG A 194 26.65 -11.29 -9.79
C ARG A 194 26.08 -10.58 -11.03
N PRO A 195 26.90 -9.81 -11.76
CA PRO A 195 26.49 -9.13 -12.99
C PRO A 195 25.96 -10.12 -14.04
N LEU A 196 25.16 -9.59 -14.98
CA LEU A 196 24.75 -10.32 -16.18
C LEU A 196 26.03 -10.76 -16.93
N LYS A 197 26.07 -12.03 -17.37
CA LYS A 197 27.14 -12.54 -18.22
C LYS A 197 26.82 -12.15 -19.67
N ASP A 198 27.84 -11.90 -20.48
CA ASP A 198 27.71 -11.49 -21.88
C ASP A 198 27.17 -12.60 -22.82
N ASP A 199 26.92 -13.80 -22.32
CA ASP A 199 26.55 -15.00 -23.10
C ASP A 199 25.04 -15.13 -23.38
N GLU A 200 24.24 -14.10 -23.11
CA GLU A 200 22.79 -14.15 -23.28
C GLU A 200 22.33 -13.96 -24.75
N SER A 201 21.20 -14.60 -25.08
CA SER A 201 20.57 -14.61 -26.41
C SER A 201 20.36 -13.19 -27.00
N ALA A 202 20.28 -13.08 -28.33
CA ALA A 202 20.09 -11.79 -29.02
C ALA A 202 18.85 -11.01 -28.54
N GLU A 203 17.79 -11.71 -28.14
CA GLU A 203 16.57 -11.12 -27.57
C GLU A 203 16.84 -10.45 -26.21
N SER A 204 17.62 -11.10 -25.34
CA SER A 204 18.02 -10.56 -24.03
C SER A 204 18.87 -9.31 -24.17
N ARG A 205 19.82 -9.30 -25.12
CA ARG A 205 20.65 -8.13 -25.44
C ARG A 205 19.83 -6.94 -25.93
N THR A 206 18.86 -7.18 -26.81
CA THR A 206 17.96 -6.13 -27.33
C THR A 206 17.09 -5.55 -26.21
N MET A 207 16.61 -6.40 -25.30
CA MET A 207 15.77 -5.99 -24.19
C MET A 207 16.54 -5.15 -23.16
N LEU A 208 17.75 -5.57 -22.80
CA LEU A 208 18.64 -4.82 -21.91
C LEU A 208 19.07 -3.48 -22.51
N ALA A 209 19.34 -3.43 -23.82
CA ALA A 209 19.65 -2.20 -24.53
C ALA A 209 18.50 -1.18 -24.43
N ASN A 210 17.25 -1.63 -24.59
CA ASN A 210 16.07 -0.76 -24.46
C ASN A 210 15.90 -0.21 -23.04
N ILE A 211 16.18 -1.00 -22.01
CA ILE A 211 16.09 -0.53 -20.62
C ILE A 211 17.24 0.43 -20.32
N ARG A 212 18.46 0.13 -20.79
CA ARG A 212 19.61 1.03 -20.64
C ARG A 212 19.35 2.39 -21.30
N HIS A 213 18.78 2.38 -22.49
CA HIS A 213 18.38 3.59 -23.19
C HIS A 213 17.30 4.37 -22.42
N ALA A 214 16.29 3.67 -21.88
CA ALA A 214 15.30 4.28 -21.01
C ALA A 214 15.94 4.91 -19.77
N ALA A 215 16.80 4.18 -19.04
CA ALA A 215 17.52 4.69 -17.87
C ALA A 215 18.33 5.95 -18.20
N SER A 216 19.04 5.96 -19.33
CA SER A 216 19.80 7.15 -19.77
C SER A 216 18.91 8.36 -20.07
N TRP A 217 17.72 8.17 -20.65
CA TRP A 217 16.77 9.27 -20.85
C TRP A 217 16.33 9.93 -19.53
N PHE A 218 16.42 9.20 -18.41
CA PHE A 218 16.02 9.71 -17.09
C PHE A 218 17.21 10.09 -16.21
N ASN A 219 18.43 10.18 -16.76
CA ASN A 219 19.67 10.42 -16.02
C ASN A 219 19.90 9.41 -14.88
N LEU A 220 19.40 8.19 -15.02
CA LEU A 220 19.67 7.10 -14.08
C LEU A 220 20.95 6.40 -14.50
N ALA A 221 21.93 6.35 -13.59
CA ALA A 221 23.17 5.62 -13.85
C ALA A 221 22.86 4.14 -14.10
N TRP A 222 23.32 3.61 -15.24
CA TRP A 222 23.04 2.22 -15.61
C TRP A 222 23.52 1.23 -14.56
N SER A 223 24.65 1.49 -13.90
CA SER A 223 25.17 0.68 -12.79
C SER A 223 24.18 0.51 -11.64
N ARG A 224 23.37 1.55 -11.35
CA ARG A 224 22.34 1.51 -10.31
C ARG A 224 21.16 0.65 -10.73
N VAL A 225 20.76 0.70 -12.01
CA VAL A 225 19.66 -0.13 -12.55
C VAL A 225 20.11 -1.58 -12.73
N SER A 226 21.34 -1.80 -13.20
CA SER A 226 21.81 -3.11 -13.63
C SER A 226 22.11 -4.07 -12.48
N ALA A 227 22.52 -3.54 -11.33
CA ALA A 227 22.73 -4.30 -10.09
C ALA A 227 21.50 -5.12 -9.67
N HIS A 228 20.29 -4.67 -10.05
CA HIS A 228 19.04 -5.32 -9.69
C HIS A 228 18.58 -6.43 -10.67
N PHE A 229 19.17 -6.57 -11.86
CA PHE A 229 18.79 -7.68 -12.76
C PHE A 229 19.23 -9.04 -12.23
N GLY A 230 20.27 -9.10 -11.40
CA GLY A 230 20.68 -10.33 -10.71
C GLY A 230 19.56 -10.92 -9.84
N VAL A 231 18.73 -10.05 -9.23
CA VAL A 231 17.56 -10.41 -8.41
C VAL A 231 16.42 -10.98 -9.27
N LEU A 232 16.38 -10.62 -10.56
CA LEU A 232 15.32 -10.97 -11.49
C LEU A 232 15.64 -12.22 -12.34
N ARG A 233 16.82 -12.84 -12.16
CA ARG A 233 17.21 -14.05 -12.90
C ARG A 233 16.37 -15.28 -12.47
N PRO A 234 15.71 -15.98 -13.41
CA PRO A 234 15.00 -17.22 -13.11
C PRO A 234 15.93 -18.42 -12.84
N THR A 235 17.25 -18.29 -13.01
CA THR A 235 18.19 -19.40 -13.21
C THR A 235 18.75 -20.07 -11.96
N VAL A 236 18.25 -19.75 -10.75
CA VAL A 236 18.57 -20.58 -9.58
C VAL A 236 17.41 -21.54 -9.30
N PRO A 237 17.52 -22.84 -9.64
CA PRO A 237 16.62 -23.88 -9.15
C PRO A 237 16.96 -24.20 -7.69
N THR A 238 17.11 -23.20 -6.83
CA THR A 238 17.06 -23.44 -5.40
C THR A 238 15.60 -23.39 -5.02
N ALA A 239 15.02 -24.57 -4.88
CA ALA A 239 14.15 -24.87 -3.76
C ALA A 239 14.92 -24.66 -2.43
N ARG A 240 15.58 -23.51 -2.24
CA ARG A 240 15.85 -23.01 -0.90
C ARG A 240 14.47 -22.62 -0.43
N ALA A 241 13.83 -23.56 0.28
CA ALA A 241 12.92 -23.17 1.32
C ALA A 241 13.62 -22.04 2.06
N LEU A 242 13.00 -20.87 2.11
CA LEU A 242 13.44 -19.91 3.12
C LEU A 242 13.14 -20.62 4.43
N GLU A 243 14.21 -21.07 5.08
CA GLU A 243 14.15 -21.55 6.46
C GLU A 243 13.52 -20.43 7.29
N ALA A 244 12.78 -20.82 8.32
CA ALA A 244 11.93 -19.92 9.10
C ALA A 244 12.65 -18.65 9.61
N GLU A 245 13.99 -18.67 9.69
CA GLU A 245 14.84 -17.52 10.07
C GLU A 245 14.80 -16.33 9.10
N THR A 246 14.51 -16.51 7.81
CA THR A 246 14.48 -15.40 6.83
C THR A 246 13.06 -14.88 6.54
N ILE A 247 12.03 -15.55 7.06
CA ILE A 247 10.66 -15.05 7.01
C ILE A 247 10.57 -14.01 8.11
N ALA A 248 10.32 -12.76 7.74
CA ALA A 248 9.86 -11.78 8.72
C ALA A 248 8.54 -12.33 9.26
N THR A 249 8.55 -12.96 10.44
CA THR A 249 7.31 -13.13 11.18
C THR A 249 6.84 -11.71 11.47
N THR A 250 5.83 -11.25 10.73
CA THR A 250 5.05 -10.09 11.15
C THR A 250 4.33 -10.49 12.44
N ARG A 251 5.06 -10.56 13.56
CA ARG A 251 4.50 -10.80 14.89
C ARG A 251 3.71 -9.56 15.25
N ARG A 252 2.48 -9.50 14.77
CA ARG A 252 1.53 -8.49 15.23
C ARG A 252 0.94 -9.00 16.54
N PRO A 253 0.73 -8.14 17.54
CA PRO A 253 -0.05 -8.51 18.70
C PRO A 253 -1.48 -8.86 18.23
N GLY A 254 -2.00 -9.99 18.70
CA GLY A 254 -3.35 -10.44 18.37
C GLY A 254 -3.46 -11.96 18.33
N THR A 255 -4.67 -12.46 18.56
CA THR A 255 -5.00 -13.89 18.48
C THR A 255 -5.89 -14.14 17.27
N SER A 256 -5.61 -15.22 16.54
CA SER A 256 -6.47 -15.67 15.46
C SER A 256 -7.45 -16.72 15.95
N VAL A 257 -8.75 -16.50 15.72
CA VAL A 257 -9.79 -17.48 15.99
C VAL A 257 -9.98 -18.37 14.75
N THR A 258 -10.10 -19.67 14.99
CA THR A 258 -10.45 -20.67 13.99
C THR A 258 -11.78 -21.34 14.33
N ASP A 259 -12.49 -21.83 13.32
CA ASP A 259 -13.64 -22.72 13.52
C ASP A 259 -13.21 -24.11 14.01
N THR A 260 -14.19 -25.00 14.22
CA THR A 260 -13.96 -26.39 14.65
C THR A 260 -13.16 -27.23 13.66
N ALA A 261 -13.07 -26.80 12.40
CA ALA A 261 -12.25 -27.43 11.37
C ALA A 261 -10.84 -26.79 11.27
N GLY A 262 -10.48 -25.92 12.21
CA GLY A 262 -9.19 -25.22 12.24
C GLY A 262 -9.06 -24.14 11.17
N GLN A 263 -10.15 -23.72 10.52
CA GLN A 263 -10.10 -22.70 9.49
C GLN A 263 -10.25 -21.31 10.09
N LEU A 264 -9.49 -20.35 9.58
CA LEU A 264 -9.65 -18.95 9.98
C LEU A 264 -11.06 -18.44 9.69
N VAL A 265 -11.64 -17.74 10.67
CA VAL A 265 -12.95 -17.07 10.52
C VAL A 265 -12.78 -15.56 10.38
N SER A 266 -13.79 -14.89 9.83
CA SER A 266 -13.82 -13.42 9.85
C SER A 266 -13.87 -12.91 11.29
N GLN A 267 -13.01 -11.96 11.64
CA GLN A 267 -12.89 -11.45 13.01
C GLN A 267 -12.25 -10.05 13.02
N LEU A 268 -12.52 -9.28 14.09
CA LEU A 268 -11.91 -7.97 14.32
C LEU A 268 -10.51 -8.11 14.90
N MET A 269 -9.59 -7.27 14.41
CA MET A 269 -8.24 -7.11 14.96
C MET A 269 -8.10 -5.83 15.80
N MET A 270 -9.12 -4.95 15.77
CA MET A 270 -9.19 -3.73 16.55
C MET A 270 -10.38 -3.77 17.52
N THR A 271 -10.24 -3.09 18.67
CA THR A 271 -11.36 -2.90 19.59
C THR A 271 -12.40 -1.93 19.00
N PRO A 272 -13.66 -1.96 19.48
CA PRO A 272 -14.68 -1.01 19.05
C PRO A 272 -14.26 0.46 19.24
N GLU A 273 -13.55 0.76 20.32
CA GLU A 273 -13.01 2.09 20.62
C GLU A 273 -11.97 2.53 19.60
N GLN A 274 -11.06 1.63 19.22
CA GLN A 274 -10.05 1.90 18.20
C GLN A 274 -10.68 2.14 16.83
N ILE A 275 -11.69 1.34 16.45
CA ILE A 275 -12.44 1.51 15.19
C ILE A 275 -13.13 2.88 15.15
N ARG A 276 -13.78 3.28 16.25
CA ARG A 276 -14.39 4.60 16.37
C ARG A 276 -13.35 5.72 16.28
N ALA A 277 -12.22 5.57 16.98
CA ALA A 277 -11.15 6.56 17.00
C ALA A 277 -10.55 6.75 15.60
N ILE A 278 -10.25 5.66 14.87
CA ILE A 278 -9.71 5.78 13.51
C ILE A 278 -10.72 6.38 12.55
N ARG A 279 -12.02 6.03 12.63
CA ARG A 279 -13.05 6.66 11.80
C ARG A 279 -13.08 8.18 12.02
N GLN A 280 -13.09 8.62 13.28
CA GLN A 280 -13.10 10.03 13.64
C GLN A 280 -11.82 10.74 13.19
N ALA A 281 -10.66 10.12 13.38
CA ALA A 281 -9.37 10.65 12.94
C ALA A 281 -9.29 10.82 11.42
N ARG A 282 -9.95 9.94 10.66
CA ARG A 282 -10.07 10.05 9.19
C ARG A 282 -11.16 11.04 8.74
N GLY A 283 -11.85 11.68 9.68
CA GLY A 283 -12.86 12.71 9.42
C GLY A 283 -14.21 12.17 8.94
N PHE A 284 -14.50 10.89 9.12
CA PHE A 284 -15.75 10.29 8.66
C PHE A 284 -16.83 10.31 9.74
N THR A 285 -18.04 10.73 9.38
CA THR A 285 -19.25 10.36 10.12
C THR A 285 -19.59 8.87 9.88
N ARG A 286 -20.46 8.29 10.72
CA ARG A 286 -20.96 6.92 10.48
C ARG A 286 -21.76 6.83 9.17
N ALA A 287 -22.54 7.86 8.85
CA ALA A 287 -23.34 7.87 7.64
C ALA A 287 -22.47 7.85 6.38
N GLU A 288 -21.41 8.67 6.35
CA GLU A 288 -20.49 8.70 5.23
C GLU A 288 -19.68 7.41 5.10
N ALA A 289 -19.14 6.88 6.21
CA ALA A 289 -18.40 5.62 6.17
C ALA A 289 -19.29 4.46 5.67
N ALA A 290 -20.55 4.42 6.10
CA ALA A 290 -21.53 3.43 5.65
C ALA A 290 -21.84 3.59 4.15
N GLN A 291 -22.00 4.82 3.67
CA GLN A 291 -22.21 5.12 2.26
C GLN A 291 -21.00 4.73 1.40
N GLU A 292 -19.79 5.11 1.80
CA GLU A 292 -18.55 4.77 1.09
C GLU A 292 -18.27 3.27 1.05
N ALA A 293 -18.62 2.56 2.14
CA ALA A 293 -18.58 1.12 2.17
C ALA A 293 -19.60 0.56 1.18
N THR A 294 -20.85 1.05 1.21
CA THR A 294 -21.93 0.68 0.28
C THR A 294 -21.53 0.87 -1.18
N ASN A 295 -20.90 1.99 -1.54
CA ASN A 295 -20.44 2.27 -2.90
C ASN A 295 -19.48 1.20 -3.46
N ARG A 296 -18.67 0.54 -2.61
CA ARG A 296 -17.73 -0.53 -3.02
C ARG A 296 -18.41 -1.86 -3.31
N ASN A 297 -19.58 -2.10 -2.70
CA ASN A 297 -20.41 -3.26 -2.99
C ASN A 297 -21.89 -2.92 -2.78
N PRO A 298 -22.56 -2.33 -3.79
CA PRO A 298 -23.96 -1.90 -3.68
C PRO A 298 -24.93 -3.06 -3.42
N ARG A 299 -24.56 -4.30 -3.77
CA ARG A 299 -25.39 -5.50 -3.58
C ARG A 299 -25.50 -5.94 -2.13
N SER A 300 -24.60 -5.46 -1.26
CA SER A 300 -24.59 -5.78 0.17
C SER A 300 -24.33 -4.49 0.95
N PRO A 301 -25.37 -3.66 1.17
CA PRO A 301 -25.20 -2.34 1.76
C PRO A 301 -24.77 -2.41 3.23
N VAL A 302 -23.99 -1.43 3.65
CA VAL A 302 -23.60 -1.18 5.05
C VAL A 302 -24.40 0.02 5.53
N THR A 303 -25.05 -0.08 6.68
CA THR A 303 -25.88 1.01 7.23
C THR A 303 -25.17 1.74 8.38
N PRO A 304 -25.56 3.00 8.68
CA PRO A 304 -24.99 3.72 9.82
C PRO A 304 -25.21 2.99 11.15
N LYS A 305 -26.35 2.29 11.30
CA LYS A 305 -26.67 1.50 12.50
C LYS A 305 -25.77 0.27 12.65
N MET A 306 -25.37 -0.35 11.54
CA MET A 306 -24.38 -1.43 11.56
C MET A 306 -23.03 -0.93 12.07
N LEU A 307 -22.60 0.27 11.65
CA LEU A 307 -21.35 0.87 12.15
C LEU A 307 -21.43 1.29 13.62
N GLU A 308 -22.57 1.83 14.05
CA GLU A 308 -22.80 2.10 15.47
C GLU A 308 -22.70 0.82 16.31
N THR A 309 -23.29 -0.28 15.83
CA THR A 309 -23.21 -1.59 16.51
C THR A 309 -21.78 -2.10 16.55
N LEU A 310 -21.05 -2.04 15.43
CA LEU A 310 -19.63 -2.42 15.34
C LEU A 310 -18.78 -1.63 16.35
N GLU A 311 -18.96 -0.31 16.44
CA GLU A 311 -18.21 0.60 17.31
C GLU A 311 -18.61 0.54 18.79
N THR A 312 -19.71 -0.13 19.12
CA THR A 312 -20.22 -0.24 20.50
C THR A 312 -20.02 -1.65 21.05
N THR A 313 -20.25 -2.68 20.25
CA THR A 313 -20.25 -4.09 20.70
C THR A 313 -19.21 -4.96 20.03
N GLY A 314 -18.51 -4.45 19.00
CA GLY A 314 -17.58 -5.26 18.20
C GLY A 314 -18.28 -6.26 17.27
N ARG A 315 -19.61 -6.22 17.15
CA ARG A 315 -20.32 -7.12 16.24
C ARG A 315 -20.06 -6.73 14.78
N ILE A 316 -19.46 -7.66 14.04
CA ILE A 316 -19.16 -7.50 12.61
C ILE A 316 -20.47 -7.38 11.82
N PRO A 317 -20.61 -6.39 10.93
CA PRO A 317 -21.77 -6.29 10.04
C PRO A 317 -21.92 -7.54 9.17
N ALA A 318 -23.15 -8.05 9.02
CA ALA A 318 -23.43 -9.20 8.17
C ALA A 318 -23.26 -8.92 6.65
N ALA A 319 -23.00 -7.68 6.27
CA ALA A 319 -22.73 -7.30 4.89
C ALA A 319 -21.42 -7.95 4.40
N ALA A 320 -21.42 -8.44 3.16
CA ALA A 320 -20.29 -9.14 2.58
C ALA A 320 -19.02 -8.28 2.61
N HIS A 321 -17.96 -8.85 3.20
CA HIS A 321 -16.63 -8.25 3.36
C HIS A 321 -16.67 -6.83 3.98
N ALA A 322 -17.54 -6.63 4.98
CA ALA A 322 -17.70 -5.34 5.63
C ALA A 322 -16.38 -4.82 6.22
N LEU A 323 -15.55 -5.70 6.80
CA LEU A 323 -14.29 -5.29 7.42
C LEU A 323 -13.30 -4.82 6.37
N ALA A 324 -13.12 -5.56 5.27
CA ALA A 324 -12.26 -5.17 4.16
C ALA A 324 -12.70 -3.83 3.53
N ARG A 325 -14.02 -3.60 3.41
CA ARG A 325 -14.54 -2.33 2.85
C ARG A 325 -14.25 -1.15 3.77
N LEU A 326 -14.46 -1.31 5.08
CA LEU A 326 -14.15 -0.29 6.07
C LEU A 326 -12.64 -0.05 6.18
N ASP A 327 -11.84 -1.11 6.10
CA ASP A 327 -10.38 -1.03 6.13
C ASP A 327 -9.85 -0.18 4.97
N MET A 328 -10.38 -0.37 3.76
CA MET A 328 -10.04 0.45 2.59
C MET A 328 -10.42 1.92 2.75
N ILE A 329 -11.48 2.23 3.50
CA ILE A 329 -11.95 3.61 3.75
C ILE A 329 -11.11 4.27 4.84
N TYR A 330 -10.84 3.55 5.93
CA TYR A 330 -10.06 4.03 7.05
C TYR A 330 -8.55 3.97 6.79
N GLN A 331 -8.14 3.32 5.69
CA GLN A 331 -6.76 3.14 5.28
C GLN A 331 -5.93 2.49 6.38
N THR A 332 -6.48 1.41 6.96
CA THR A 332 -5.86 0.67 8.08
C THR A 332 -4.94 -0.44 7.61
N ASP A 333 -4.88 -0.71 6.30
CA ASP A 333 -3.96 -1.66 5.66
C ASP A 333 -4.12 -3.11 6.16
N GLY A 334 -5.36 -3.58 6.16
CA GLY A 334 -5.76 -4.90 6.65
C GLY A 334 -5.74 -5.04 8.17
N ARG A 335 -5.53 -3.97 8.93
CA ARG A 335 -5.48 -4.00 10.40
C ARG A 335 -6.84 -3.92 11.07
N LEU A 336 -7.91 -3.55 10.37
CA LEU A 336 -9.24 -3.47 10.98
C LEU A 336 -9.74 -4.86 11.39
N GLY A 337 -9.49 -5.86 10.55
CA GLY A 337 -9.90 -7.24 10.77
C GLY A 337 -9.48 -8.14 9.62
N ILE A 338 -9.79 -9.42 9.77
CA ILE A 338 -9.65 -10.41 8.70
C ILE A 338 -11.03 -10.79 8.16
N ASP A 339 -11.13 -10.91 6.84
CA ASP A 339 -12.33 -11.34 6.14
C ASP A 339 -12.02 -12.59 5.32
N ARG A 340 -12.73 -13.70 5.58
CA ARG A 340 -12.65 -14.89 4.74
C ARG A 340 -13.37 -14.64 3.41
N VAL A 341 -12.80 -15.13 2.32
CA VAL A 341 -13.34 -14.98 0.97
C VAL A 341 -13.91 -16.29 0.46
N GLU A 342 -13.11 -17.36 0.50
CA GLU A 342 -13.50 -18.62 -0.13
C GLU A 342 -12.73 -19.81 0.46
N ASP A 343 -13.34 -20.99 0.37
CA ASP A 343 -12.72 -22.28 0.66
C ASP A 343 -12.65 -23.13 -0.59
N PHE A 344 -11.49 -23.75 -0.80
CA PHE A 344 -11.26 -24.63 -1.93
C PHE A 344 -10.87 -26.04 -1.48
N ASP A 345 -11.45 -27.03 -2.14
CA ASP A 345 -11.12 -28.44 -1.95
C ASP A 345 -10.54 -29.03 -3.25
N THR A 346 -9.33 -29.61 -3.19
CA THR A 346 -8.73 -30.28 -4.36
C THR A 346 -9.52 -31.51 -4.82
N ALA A 347 -10.39 -32.09 -3.99
CA ALA A 347 -11.19 -33.25 -4.36
C ALA A 347 -12.12 -32.99 -5.56
N THR A 348 -12.41 -31.72 -5.88
CA THR A 348 -13.44 -31.34 -6.87
C THR A 348 -12.92 -30.62 -8.12
N ARG A 349 -11.64 -30.24 -8.21
CA ARG A 349 -11.13 -29.43 -9.34
C ARG A 349 -9.68 -29.71 -9.75
N THR A 350 -9.53 -30.10 -11.01
CA THR A 350 -8.30 -30.25 -11.83
C THR A 350 -7.27 -31.28 -11.35
N PRO A 351 -6.57 -32.00 -12.26
CA PRO A 351 -5.52 -32.96 -11.91
C PRO A 351 -4.34 -32.36 -11.11
N THR A 352 -4.15 -31.04 -11.20
CA THR A 352 -2.98 -30.32 -10.71
C THR A 352 -3.21 -29.55 -9.41
N GLY A 353 -4.39 -29.62 -8.78
CA GLY A 353 -4.67 -28.91 -7.52
C GLY A 353 -4.45 -27.39 -7.60
N ALA A 354 -4.80 -26.80 -8.75
CA ALA A 354 -4.66 -25.37 -8.98
C ALA A 354 -5.91 -24.61 -8.52
N PHE A 355 -5.71 -23.61 -7.68
CA PHE A 355 -6.73 -22.74 -7.10
C PHE A 355 -6.53 -21.31 -7.58
N SER A 356 -7.63 -20.55 -7.70
CA SER A 356 -7.55 -19.14 -8.04
C SER A 356 -8.52 -18.33 -7.17
N PRO A 357 -8.07 -17.90 -5.97
CA PRO A 357 -8.88 -17.10 -5.07
C PRO A 357 -9.39 -15.80 -5.71
N ASP A 358 -10.69 -15.54 -5.63
CA ASP A 358 -11.32 -14.34 -6.20
C ASP A 358 -11.45 -13.23 -5.15
N PHE A 359 -10.37 -12.47 -4.95
CA PHE A 359 -10.41 -11.32 -4.05
C PHE A 359 -11.25 -10.18 -4.66
N PRO A 360 -12.08 -9.49 -3.87
CA PRO A 360 -12.87 -8.35 -4.34
C PRO A 360 -12.04 -7.33 -5.12
N TRP A 361 -12.63 -6.79 -6.19
CA TRP A 361 -11.97 -5.88 -7.12
C TRP A 361 -11.40 -4.63 -6.41
N TYR A 362 -12.10 -4.10 -5.41
CA TYR A 362 -11.70 -2.93 -4.65
C TYR A 362 -10.61 -3.21 -3.61
N TRP A 363 -10.32 -4.47 -3.28
CA TRP A 363 -9.36 -4.80 -2.22
C TRP A 363 -7.92 -4.54 -2.67
N GLN A 364 -7.19 -3.85 -1.80
CA GLN A 364 -5.77 -3.62 -1.93
C GLN A 364 -5.14 -3.72 -0.54
N GLY A 365 -4.15 -4.59 -0.36
CA GLY A 365 -3.54 -4.84 0.94
C GLY A 365 -3.27 -6.31 1.17
N HIS A 366 -3.18 -6.70 2.44
CA HIS A 366 -2.90 -8.08 2.83
C HIS A 366 -3.95 -9.06 2.32
N VAL A 367 -3.47 -10.16 1.76
CA VAL A 367 -4.25 -11.38 1.57
C VAL A 367 -3.56 -12.49 2.33
N TRP A 368 -4.34 -13.46 2.79
CA TRP A 368 -3.84 -14.62 3.48
C TRP A 368 -4.34 -15.89 2.79
N LEU A 369 -3.52 -16.93 2.90
CA LEU A 369 -3.79 -18.27 2.40
C LEU A 369 -3.52 -19.23 3.54
N GLN A 370 -4.52 -20.02 3.91
CA GLN A 370 -4.37 -21.09 4.88
C GLN A 370 -4.38 -22.43 4.14
N VAL A 371 -3.36 -23.25 4.36
CA VAL A 371 -3.25 -24.56 3.70
C VAL A 371 -3.61 -25.67 4.68
N HIS A 372 -4.28 -26.72 4.19
CA HIS A 372 -4.65 -27.89 4.98
C HIS A 372 -4.20 -29.15 4.25
N GLY A 373 -3.26 -29.86 4.85
CA GLY A 373 -2.83 -31.17 4.39
C GLY A 373 -3.80 -32.28 4.84
N PRO A 374 -3.77 -33.46 4.19
CA PRO A 374 -4.53 -34.63 4.62
C PRO A 374 -4.30 -35.05 6.08
N ARG A 375 -3.10 -34.79 6.61
CA ARG A 375 -2.71 -35.03 8.02
C ARG A 375 -2.13 -33.75 8.66
N PRO A 376 -2.16 -33.64 10.00
CA PRO A 376 -1.65 -32.45 10.71
C PRO A 376 -0.17 -32.15 10.48
N ASP A 377 0.67 -33.16 10.32
CA ASP A 377 2.13 -32.98 10.16
C ASP A 377 2.57 -32.96 8.68
N ASP A 378 1.63 -33.01 7.74
CA ASP A 378 1.95 -33.01 6.32
C ASP A 378 2.65 -31.71 5.91
N THR A 379 3.61 -31.83 5.00
CA THR A 379 4.29 -30.69 4.38
C THR A 379 4.17 -30.73 2.87
N CYS A 380 4.11 -29.57 2.23
CA CYS A 380 4.20 -29.48 0.78
C CYS A 380 4.96 -28.25 0.30
N VAL A 381 5.18 -28.19 -1.01
CA VAL A 381 5.61 -26.96 -1.68
C VAL A 381 4.39 -26.34 -2.35
N MET A 382 4.00 -25.18 -1.85
CA MET A 382 2.99 -24.33 -2.48
C MET A 382 3.65 -23.42 -3.50
N GLU A 383 3.12 -23.42 -4.72
CA GLU A 383 3.52 -22.50 -5.77
C GLU A 383 2.47 -21.41 -5.94
N LEU A 384 2.92 -20.15 -5.98
CA LEU A 384 2.08 -18.99 -6.22
C LEU A 384 2.54 -18.28 -7.49
N ILE A 385 1.59 -17.97 -8.37
CA ILE A 385 1.79 -17.11 -9.53
C ILE A 385 0.81 -15.95 -9.42
N TRP A 386 1.31 -14.73 -9.46
CA TRP A 386 0.49 -13.52 -9.45
C TRP A 386 1.00 -12.54 -10.49
N GLY A 387 0.42 -12.62 -11.69
CA GLY A 387 0.84 -11.80 -12.82
C GLY A 387 2.26 -12.11 -13.28
N PRO A 388 3.17 -11.13 -13.32
CA PRO A 388 4.56 -11.36 -13.73
C PRO A 388 5.38 -12.06 -12.64
N TRP A 389 4.80 -12.31 -11.45
CA TRP A 389 5.51 -12.79 -10.28
C TRP A 389 5.24 -14.26 -9.99
N ARG A 390 6.28 -14.96 -9.53
CA ARG A 390 6.24 -16.35 -9.05
C ARG A 390 6.90 -16.48 -7.69
N ARG A 391 6.34 -17.35 -6.85
CA ARG A 391 6.87 -17.71 -5.54
C ARG A 391 6.69 -19.21 -5.30
N ARG A 392 7.67 -19.83 -4.65
CA ARG A 392 7.55 -21.20 -4.12
C ARG A 392 7.87 -21.15 -2.64
N VAL A 393 7.01 -21.73 -1.82
CA VAL A 393 7.15 -21.75 -0.36
C VAL A 393 6.86 -23.15 0.15
N ARG A 394 7.67 -23.63 1.10
CA ARG A 394 7.38 -24.87 1.82
C ARG A 394 6.49 -24.55 3.00
N VAL A 395 5.39 -25.27 3.13
CA VAL A 395 4.37 -25.05 4.16
C VAL A 395 4.01 -26.39 4.82
N ARG A 396 3.60 -26.32 6.08
CA ARG A 396 2.98 -27.40 6.86
C ARG A 396 1.46 -27.28 6.79
N SER A 397 0.75 -28.35 7.12
CA SER A 397 -0.68 -28.28 7.35
C SER A 397 -1.00 -27.22 8.42
N LEU A 398 -2.09 -26.48 8.23
CA LEU A 398 -2.54 -25.35 9.04
C LEU A 398 -1.68 -24.09 8.96
N ASP A 399 -0.57 -24.09 8.21
CA ASP A 399 0.19 -22.86 7.98
C ASP A 399 -0.70 -21.80 7.33
N VAL A 400 -0.59 -20.58 7.85
CA VAL A 400 -1.15 -19.38 7.23
C VAL A 400 0.01 -18.59 6.65
N VAL A 401 -0.02 -18.33 5.34
CA VAL A 401 0.91 -17.40 4.71
C VAL A 401 0.19 -16.12 4.33
N THR A 402 0.91 -14.99 4.32
CA THR A 402 0.38 -13.71 3.86
C THR A 402 1.26 -13.10 2.77
N THR A 403 0.61 -12.51 1.79
CA THR A 403 1.21 -11.68 0.74
C THR A 403 0.28 -10.50 0.50
N ARG A 404 0.50 -9.68 -0.53
CA ARG A 404 -0.35 -8.51 -0.78
C ARG A 404 -0.89 -8.44 -2.19
N LYS A 405 -2.14 -8.03 -2.30
CA LYS A 405 -2.80 -7.61 -3.54
C LYS A 405 -2.52 -6.13 -3.75
N ALA A 406 -1.85 -5.75 -4.84
CA ALA A 406 -1.71 -4.32 -5.20
C ALA A 406 -2.64 -3.86 -6.30
N VAL A 407 -3.14 -4.79 -7.10
CA VAL A 407 -3.90 -4.48 -8.31
C VAL A 407 -5.38 -4.50 -7.98
N LEU A 408 -6.05 -3.40 -8.30
CA LEU A 408 -7.50 -3.33 -8.25
C LEU A 408 -8.07 -4.09 -9.45
N GLY A 409 -9.14 -4.85 -9.20
CA GLY A 409 -9.87 -5.48 -10.28
C GLY A 409 -10.69 -4.49 -11.09
N PRO A 410 -11.18 -4.90 -12.27
CA PRO A 410 -12.13 -4.08 -13.02
C PRO A 410 -13.35 -3.80 -12.14
N ASP A 411 -13.66 -2.51 -11.99
CA ASP A 411 -14.86 -2.08 -11.29
C ASP A 411 -16.09 -2.57 -12.08
N PRO A 412 -16.96 -3.44 -11.52
CA PRO A 412 -18.11 -3.96 -12.22
C PRO A 412 -19.12 -2.88 -12.62
N ALA A 413 -19.07 -1.69 -11.99
CA ALA A 413 -19.91 -0.56 -12.33
C ALA A 413 -19.31 0.35 -13.41
N ARG A 414 -18.02 0.20 -13.74
CA ARG A 414 -17.32 1.02 -14.73
C ARG A 414 -16.90 0.15 -15.92
N PRO A 415 -17.49 0.30 -17.10
CA PRO A 415 -17.07 -0.45 -18.28
C PRO A 415 -15.57 -0.22 -18.51
N ALA A 416 -14.82 -1.30 -18.76
CA ALA A 416 -13.40 -1.21 -19.05
C ALA A 416 -13.20 -0.24 -20.23
N PRO A 417 -12.24 0.70 -20.14
CA PRO A 417 -11.94 1.54 -21.30
C PRO A 417 -11.60 0.62 -22.48
N PRO A 418 -12.10 0.91 -23.70
CA PRO A 418 -11.79 0.11 -24.86
C PRO A 418 -10.26 0.00 -24.98
N PRO A 419 -9.71 -1.19 -25.29
CA PRO A 419 -8.28 -1.34 -25.46
C PRO A 419 -7.82 -0.32 -26.50
N PRO A 420 -6.72 0.41 -26.26
CA PRO A 420 -6.23 1.36 -27.25
C PRO A 420 -5.94 0.60 -28.54
N HIS A 421 -6.78 0.81 -29.57
CA HIS A 421 -6.57 0.27 -30.90
C HIS A 421 -5.28 0.88 -31.46
N ARG A 422 -4.17 0.17 -31.29
CA ARG A 422 -2.95 0.37 -32.07
C ARG A 422 -2.62 -0.94 -32.78
N PRO A 423 -2.80 -1.02 -34.10
CA PRO A 423 -2.35 -2.17 -34.88
C PRO A 423 -0.88 -2.44 -34.59
N GLY A 424 -0.52 -3.67 -34.22
CA GLY A 424 0.86 -4.08 -33.99
C GLY A 424 1.40 -3.91 -32.56
N ARG A 425 0.64 -3.42 -31.57
CA ARG A 425 1.08 -3.44 -30.16
C ARG A 425 0.79 -4.79 -29.51
N ARG A 426 1.85 -5.44 -28.97
CA ARG A 426 1.77 -6.66 -28.15
C ARG A 426 0.77 -6.48 -27.01
N LYS A 427 -0.02 -7.53 -26.68
CA LYS A 427 -0.95 -7.56 -25.53
C LYS A 427 -0.27 -6.96 -24.30
N PRO A 428 -0.85 -5.92 -23.66
CA PRO A 428 -0.38 -5.45 -22.36
C PRO A 428 -0.34 -6.64 -21.38
N LEU A 429 0.57 -6.57 -20.41
CA LEU A 429 0.50 -7.44 -19.23
C LEU A 429 -0.95 -7.42 -18.71
N GLU A 430 -1.54 -8.59 -18.42
CA GLU A 430 -2.90 -8.63 -17.87
C GLU A 430 -2.97 -7.69 -16.67
N LEU A 431 -3.75 -6.62 -16.82
CA LEU A 431 -3.82 -5.51 -15.87
C LEU A 431 -4.45 -5.91 -14.53
N ASN A 432 -4.99 -7.12 -14.42
CA ASN A 432 -5.46 -7.70 -13.16
C ASN A 432 -5.29 -9.23 -13.19
N PRO A 433 -4.07 -9.72 -12.96
CA PRO A 433 -3.83 -11.14 -12.96
C PRO A 433 -4.39 -11.74 -11.68
N ARG A 434 -5.19 -12.79 -11.81
CA ARG A 434 -5.66 -13.56 -10.66
C ARG A 434 -4.47 -14.25 -10.00
N LEU A 435 -4.50 -14.35 -8.68
CA LEU A 435 -3.57 -15.21 -7.96
C LEU A 435 -3.90 -16.66 -8.34
N VAL A 436 -2.88 -17.41 -8.75
CA VAL A 436 -2.96 -18.85 -8.96
C VAL A 436 -2.10 -19.51 -7.91
N VAL A 437 -2.70 -20.42 -7.15
CA VAL A 437 -2.05 -21.21 -6.10
C VAL A 437 -2.09 -22.66 -6.52
N THR A 438 -0.93 -23.32 -6.60
CA THR A 438 -0.85 -24.74 -6.93
C THR A 438 -0.39 -25.51 -5.69
N LEU A 439 -1.20 -26.49 -5.30
CA LEU A 439 -0.92 -27.42 -4.20
C LEU A 439 -0.99 -28.87 -4.69
N PRO A 440 -0.32 -29.82 -4.01
CA PRO A 440 -0.48 -31.23 -4.32
C PRO A 440 -1.93 -31.71 -4.14
N ARG A 441 -2.28 -32.79 -4.84
CA ARG A 441 -3.58 -33.44 -4.69
C ARG A 441 -3.84 -33.84 -3.23
N GLY A 442 -5.06 -33.60 -2.74
CA GLY A 442 -5.49 -33.90 -1.37
C GLY A 442 -5.32 -32.74 -0.39
N TRP A 443 -4.62 -31.66 -0.77
CA TRP A 443 -4.54 -30.45 0.04
C TRP A 443 -5.79 -29.57 -0.14
N ARG A 444 -6.13 -28.76 0.85
CA ARG A 444 -7.20 -27.76 0.79
C ARG A 444 -6.61 -26.37 1.02
N LEU A 445 -7.32 -25.36 0.53
CA LEU A 445 -6.91 -23.96 0.60
C LEU A 445 -8.07 -23.12 1.15
N GLY A 446 -7.84 -22.39 2.24
CA GLY A 446 -8.66 -21.26 2.66
C GLY A 446 -7.98 -19.96 2.22
N ALA A 447 -8.77 -18.96 1.82
CA ALA A 447 -8.23 -17.66 1.44
C ALA A 447 -9.06 -16.50 1.98
N GLY A 448 -8.39 -15.38 2.24
CA GLY A 448 -9.07 -14.15 2.65
C GLY A 448 -8.22 -12.91 2.62
N MET A 449 -8.78 -11.83 3.17
CA MET A 449 -8.24 -10.48 3.21
C MET A 449 -7.92 -10.08 4.66
N GLY A 450 -7.07 -9.07 4.80
CA GLY A 450 -6.65 -8.56 6.10
C GLY A 450 -5.35 -9.17 6.58
N ALA A 451 -4.78 -8.56 7.61
CA ALA A 451 -3.51 -9.00 8.16
C ALA A 451 -3.71 -9.99 9.31
N VAL A 452 -3.27 -11.22 9.11
CA VAL A 452 -3.34 -12.28 10.13
C VAL A 452 -2.09 -12.20 11.02
N PRO A 453 -2.22 -12.05 12.35
CA PRO A 453 -1.09 -11.90 13.27
C PRO A 453 -0.04 -13.01 13.24
N THR A 454 -0.46 -14.25 12.99
CA THR A 454 0.40 -15.45 12.99
C THR A 454 0.89 -15.85 11.61
N ALA A 455 0.52 -15.10 10.56
CA ALA A 455 0.85 -15.51 9.20
C ALA A 455 2.33 -15.31 8.88
N LEU A 456 2.87 -16.27 8.12
CA LEU A 456 4.19 -16.21 7.52
C LEU A 456 4.17 -15.19 6.37
N ASP A 457 4.89 -14.07 6.51
CA ASP A 457 4.98 -13.06 5.45
C ASP A 457 5.87 -13.56 4.31
N ILE A 458 5.25 -13.81 3.15
CA ILE A 458 5.93 -14.29 1.95
C ILE A 458 6.12 -13.19 0.90
N ASN A 459 6.03 -11.90 1.25
CA ASN A 459 6.31 -10.78 0.32
C ASN A 459 7.79 -10.74 -0.13
N VAL A 460 8.70 -11.39 0.60
CA VAL A 460 10.10 -11.53 0.21
C VAL A 460 10.31 -12.73 -0.71
N GLY A 461 11.19 -12.59 -1.71
CA GLY A 461 11.65 -13.69 -2.57
C GLY A 461 10.64 -14.10 -3.65
N TRP A 462 9.73 -13.21 -4.02
CA TRP A 462 9.06 -13.27 -5.32
C TRP A 462 10.06 -12.98 -6.42
N ARG A 463 9.92 -13.68 -7.54
CA ARG A 463 10.78 -13.53 -8.71
C ARG A 463 9.94 -13.47 -9.98
N PRO A 464 10.42 -12.81 -11.04
CA PRO A 464 9.70 -12.80 -12.30
C PRO A 464 9.50 -14.22 -12.84
N VAL A 465 8.35 -14.47 -13.46
CA VAL A 465 8.02 -15.77 -14.09
C VAL A 465 9.01 -16.12 -15.22
N ASN A 466 9.58 -15.11 -15.87
CA ASN A 466 10.58 -15.23 -16.94
C ASN A 466 11.34 -13.90 -17.15
N LEU A 467 12.35 -13.90 -18.02
CA LEU A 467 13.18 -12.73 -18.33
C LEU A 467 12.37 -11.57 -18.94
N ARG A 468 11.34 -11.88 -19.72
CA ARG A 468 10.48 -10.85 -20.31
C ARG A 468 9.71 -10.08 -19.23
N ALA A 469 9.13 -10.80 -18.27
CA ALA A 469 8.48 -10.21 -17.11
C ALA A 469 9.47 -9.34 -16.31
N ALA A 470 10.70 -9.82 -16.08
CA ALA A 470 11.75 -9.06 -15.40
C ALA A 470 12.01 -7.70 -16.05
N ALA A 471 12.21 -7.70 -17.36
CA ALA A 471 12.50 -6.49 -18.12
C ALA A 471 11.30 -5.53 -18.22
N GLU A 472 10.08 -6.05 -18.34
CA GLU A 472 8.86 -5.24 -18.28
C GLU A 472 8.71 -4.56 -16.91
N LEU A 473 9.00 -5.27 -15.81
CA LEU A 473 8.98 -4.71 -14.45
C LEU A 473 9.99 -3.56 -14.28
N VAL A 474 11.24 -3.72 -14.76
CA VAL A 474 12.24 -2.65 -14.69
C VAL A 474 11.83 -1.46 -15.56
N ARG A 475 11.31 -1.70 -16.77
CA ARG A 475 10.83 -0.63 -17.65
C ARG A 475 9.69 0.17 -17.02
N GLU A 476 8.71 -0.48 -16.42
CA GLU A 476 7.61 0.19 -15.71
C GLU A 476 8.14 0.96 -14.48
N SER A 477 9.17 0.44 -13.83
CA SER A 477 9.81 1.13 -12.70
C SER A 477 10.53 2.40 -13.10
N VAL A 478 11.27 2.35 -14.20
CA VAL A 478 11.94 3.50 -14.78
C VAL A 478 10.91 4.56 -15.23
N ARG A 479 9.78 4.15 -15.82
CA ARG A 479 8.69 5.06 -16.22
C ARG A 479 7.99 5.72 -15.04
N ALA A 480 7.78 5.01 -13.95
CA ALA A 480 7.12 5.55 -12.77
C ALA A 480 7.90 6.72 -12.15
N ILE A 481 9.24 6.71 -12.28
CA ILE A 481 10.10 7.81 -11.84
C ILE A 481 9.84 9.09 -12.66
N GLU A 482 9.57 8.97 -13.97
CA GLU A 482 9.27 10.12 -14.86
C GLU A 482 8.05 10.93 -14.37
N LEU A 483 6.99 10.25 -13.93
CA LEU A 483 5.71 10.86 -13.55
C LEU A 483 5.78 11.68 -12.25
N THR A 484 6.88 11.62 -11.52
CA THR A 484 7.07 12.37 -10.26
C THR A 484 7.73 13.73 -10.46
N ARG A 485 8.14 14.09 -11.69
CA ARG A 485 8.70 15.42 -11.98
C ARG A 485 7.60 16.50 -11.79
N PRO A 486 7.83 17.53 -10.96
CA PRO A 486 7.05 18.75 -11.05
C PRO A 486 7.12 19.24 -12.51
N ARG A 487 5.98 19.51 -13.14
CA ARG A 487 5.99 20.17 -14.44
C ARG A 487 6.59 21.55 -14.20
N SER A 488 7.78 21.79 -14.76
CA SER A 488 8.40 23.11 -14.70
C SER A 488 7.39 24.14 -15.24
N PRO A 489 7.17 25.27 -14.54
CA PRO A 489 6.24 26.31 -15.01
C PRO A 489 6.65 26.91 -16.36
N ASP A 490 7.87 26.66 -16.84
CA ASP A 490 8.44 27.20 -18.08
C ASP A 490 8.08 26.42 -19.37
N ARG A 491 7.11 25.50 -19.33
CA ARG A 491 6.52 24.97 -20.58
C ARG A 491 5.16 25.61 -20.84
N LYS A 492 5.19 26.81 -21.41
CA LYS A 492 4.11 27.35 -22.23
C LYS A 492 4.36 27.03 -23.70
#